data_AF-R9HK11-F1
#
_entry.id   AF-R9HK11-F1
#
_cell.length_a   1.000
_cell.length_b   1.000
_cell.length_c   1.000
_cell.angle_alpha   90.00
_cell.angle_beta   90.00
_cell.angle_gamma   90.00
#
_symmetry.space_group_name_H-M   'P 1'
#
loop_
_entity.id
_entity.type
_entity.pdbx_description
1 polymer ?
#
loop_
_entity_poly.entity_id
_entity_poly.type
_entity_poly.pdbx_seq_one_letter_code
_entity_poly.pdbx_strand_id
1 'polypeptide(L)'
;MEKFLIGTSNHNSFGSYHPSFHLFRLEFSCNLSELNFIIYLCIRNIEKTYSNIQHLAFNNDSPNTGNNKIQPQATIVFMIMEQIFNKEQQEKAQFILNHPLARLSDLRSNEIKDLAVVWCYYSGKIEGNTYTYVETEALLKDDITSEKKYEDAKMLKNLYNTFISELEYINKGKNQEVIDERTLFRVHQAISTGLVSDEESGYLRTRGVRISGTAYIPPKNLHDIRAKLNEILYQQEQYTNPLERAVYLHCNIAKLQPFIDGNKRTSRMVESIALMNADIIPVYSSKDADILNYRKGLIAFYETGDYSFYAGYFLDKQVERIKEIE
;
A
#
# COMPACT_ATOMS: atom_id res chain seq x y z
N MET A 1 -41.47 -5.39 -21.14
CA MET A 1 -40.51 -6.51 -21.05
C MET A 1 -39.43 -6.25 -22.09
N GLU A 2 -38.46 -5.39 -21.77
CA GLU A 2 -37.28 -5.21 -22.60
C GLU A 2 -36.21 -6.21 -22.14
N LYS A 3 -35.57 -6.84 -23.12
CA LYS A 3 -34.55 -7.88 -22.91
C LYS A 3 -33.34 -7.26 -22.20
N PHE A 4 -33.04 -7.73 -21.00
CA PHE A 4 -31.75 -7.51 -20.36
C PHE A 4 -30.68 -8.32 -21.10
N LEU A 5 -29.78 -7.65 -21.82
CA LEU A 5 -28.59 -8.29 -22.37
C LEU A 5 -27.45 -8.08 -21.37
N ILE A 6 -27.13 -9.14 -20.61
CA ILE A 6 -25.90 -9.19 -19.81
C ILE A 6 -24.78 -9.59 -20.77
N GLY A 7 -24.02 -8.61 -21.25
CA GLY A 7 -22.83 -8.84 -22.07
C GLY A 7 -21.58 -8.80 -21.22
N THR A 8 -20.81 -9.89 -21.18
CA THR A 8 -19.43 -9.87 -20.70
C THR A 8 -18.53 -9.40 -21.84
N SER A 9 -17.97 -8.19 -21.78
CA SER A 9 -16.96 -7.76 -22.74
C SER A 9 -15.57 -7.87 -22.11
N ASN A 10 -14.78 -8.86 -22.55
CA ASN A 10 -13.33 -8.87 -22.34
C ASN A 10 -12.70 -7.88 -23.33
N HIS A 11 -12.77 -6.58 -23.06
CA HIS A 11 -11.95 -5.60 -23.78
C HIS A 11 -10.62 -5.41 -23.05
N ASN A 12 -9.69 -6.32 -23.33
CA ASN A 12 -8.26 -6.09 -23.15
C ASN A 12 -7.77 -5.21 -24.31
N SER A 13 -7.70 -3.90 -24.11
CA SER A 13 -6.88 -3.05 -24.99
C SER A 13 -6.58 -1.68 -24.36
N PHE A 14 -5.83 -1.67 -23.26
CA PHE A 14 -4.85 -0.62 -22.99
C PHE A 14 -3.60 -1.29 -22.42
N GLY A 15 -2.48 -1.16 -23.12
CA GLY A 15 -1.23 -1.81 -22.76
C GLY A 15 -0.67 -1.26 -21.45
N SER A 16 -0.75 -2.05 -20.38
CA SER A 16 0.22 -2.19 -19.29
C SER A 16 -0.45 -3.02 -18.19
N TYR A 17 0.28 -4.00 -17.66
CA TYR A 17 -0.16 -4.96 -16.66
C TYR A 17 -0.89 -4.28 -15.47
N HIS A 18 -2.22 -4.38 -15.49
CA HIS A 18 -3.13 -4.01 -14.41
C HIS A 18 -3.83 -5.28 -13.90
N PRO A 19 -4.36 -5.30 -12.66
CA PRO A 19 -5.22 -6.39 -12.20
C PRO A 19 -6.38 -6.56 -13.18
N SER A 20 -6.79 -7.81 -13.42
CA SER A 20 -7.83 -8.11 -14.41
C SER A 20 -9.16 -7.52 -13.92
N PHE A 21 -9.66 -6.47 -14.57
CA PHE A 21 -10.95 -5.87 -14.22
C PHE A 21 -12.08 -6.61 -14.95
N HIS A 22 -13.10 -7.07 -14.22
CA HIS A 22 -14.35 -7.50 -14.82
C HIS A 22 -15.29 -6.30 -14.99
N LEU A 23 -15.41 -5.81 -16.23
CA LEU A 23 -16.35 -4.74 -16.57
C LEU A 23 -17.75 -5.34 -16.80
N PHE A 24 -18.71 -4.98 -15.96
CA PHE A 24 -20.13 -5.25 -16.21
C PHE A 24 -20.77 -3.98 -16.78
N ARG A 25 -21.41 -4.09 -17.94
CA ARG A 25 -22.12 -2.99 -18.61
C ARG A 25 -23.63 -3.24 -18.53
N LEU A 26 -24.36 -2.28 -17.97
CA LEU A 26 -25.82 -2.22 -18.03
C LEU A 26 -26.22 -1.01 -18.87
N GLU A 27 -27.05 -1.21 -19.88
CA GLU A 27 -27.61 -0.16 -20.73
C GLU A 27 -29.10 0.00 -20.43
N PHE A 28 -29.54 1.25 -20.26
CA PHE A 28 -30.94 1.59 -20.01
C PHE A 28 -31.45 2.54 -21.11
N SER A 29 -32.70 2.36 -21.56
CA SER A 29 -33.42 3.31 -22.42
C SER A 29 -34.68 3.75 -21.70
N CYS A 30 -34.68 4.96 -21.13
CA CYS A 30 -35.81 5.48 -20.37
C CYS A 30 -35.78 7.02 -20.23
N ASN A 31 -36.90 7.59 -19.79
CA ASN A 31 -37.06 9.04 -19.63
C ASN A 31 -36.28 9.53 -18.39
N LEU A 32 -35.86 10.79 -18.32
CA LEU A 32 -34.94 11.31 -17.27
C LEU A 32 -35.43 11.05 -15.82
N SER A 33 -36.75 11.08 -15.59
CA SER A 33 -37.35 10.78 -14.28
C SER A 33 -37.36 9.29 -13.94
N GLU A 34 -37.50 8.41 -14.94
CA GLU A 34 -37.42 6.95 -14.79
C GLU A 34 -35.96 6.52 -14.61
N LEU A 35 -35.02 7.20 -15.26
CA LEU A 35 -33.58 6.95 -15.12
C LEU A 35 -33.14 7.14 -13.67
N ASN A 36 -33.54 8.23 -13.00
CA ASN A 36 -33.23 8.46 -11.58
C ASN A 36 -33.84 7.39 -10.66
N PHE A 37 -35.05 6.92 -10.97
CA PHE A 37 -35.73 5.88 -10.20
C PHE A 37 -35.11 4.49 -10.40
N ILE A 38 -34.70 4.17 -11.63
CA ILE A 38 -33.96 2.94 -11.97
C ILE A 38 -32.58 2.97 -11.33
N ILE A 39 -31.86 4.10 -11.38
CA ILE A 39 -30.58 4.29 -10.68
C ILE A 39 -30.75 4.05 -9.18
N TYR A 40 -31.78 4.66 -8.57
CA TYR A 40 -32.08 4.47 -7.15
C TYR A 40 -32.39 3.00 -6.80
N LEU A 41 -33.19 2.31 -7.61
CA LEU A 41 -33.51 0.89 -7.44
C LEU A 41 -32.29 -0.02 -7.65
N CYS A 42 -31.43 0.29 -8.62
CA CYS A 42 -30.17 -0.41 -8.85
C CYS A 42 -29.27 -0.27 -7.63
N ILE A 43 -29.01 0.96 -7.15
CA ILE A 43 -28.21 1.21 -5.94
C ILE A 43 -28.77 0.41 -4.75
N ARG A 44 -30.09 0.51 -4.49
CA ARG A 44 -30.72 -0.10 -3.32
C ARG A 44 -30.78 -1.63 -3.36
N ASN A 45 -30.86 -2.25 -4.55
CA ASN A 45 -30.79 -3.71 -4.68
C ASN A 45 -29.35 -4.22 -4.71
N ILE A 46 -28.41 -3.43 -5.23
CA ILE A 46 -26.98 -3.77 -5.27
C ILE A 46 -26.38 -3.73 -3.87
N GLU A 47 -26.65 -2.69 -3.07
CA GLU A 47 -26.26 -2.60 -1.65
C GLU A 47 -26.77 -3.78 -0.82
N LYS A 48 -27.93 -4.36 -1.20
CA LYS A 48 -28.52 -5.52 -0.53
C LYS A 48 -27.95 -6.86 -0.98
N THR A 49 -27.42 -6.97 -2.20
CA THR A 49 -27.04 -8.24 -2.82
C THR A 49 -25.51 -8.46 -2.85
N TYR A 50 -24.73 -7.37 -2.94
CA TYR A 50 -23.28 -7.42 -3.08
C TYR A 50 -22.63 -6.38 -2.17
N SER A 51 -22.14 -6.81 -1.01
CA SER A 51 -21.47 -5.96 -0.03
C SER A 51 -20.10 -5.40 -0.48
N ASN A 52 -19.64 -5.72 -1.70
CA ASN A 52 -18.28 -5.46 -2.18
C ASN A 52 -18.20 -4.60 -3.46
N ILE A 53 -19.26 -3.85 -3.81
CA ILE A 53 -19.20 -2.92 -4.95
C ILE A 53 -18.64 -1.57 -4.49
N GLN A 54 -17.50 -1.18 -5.06
CA GLN A 54 -16.66 -0.10 -4.53
C GLN A 54 -16.66 1.18 -5.39
N HIS A 55 -17.22 1.16 -6.60
CA HIS A 55 -17.41 2.37 -7.39
C HIS A 55 -18.57 2.27 -8.38
N LEU A 56 -19.25 3.39 -8.62
CA LEU A 56 -20.25 3.57 -9.67
C LEU A 56 -19.80 4.77 -10.51
N ALA A 57 -19.22 4.52 -11.69
CA ALA A 57 -18.94 5.59 -12.65
C ALA A 57 -20.09 5.70 -13.65
N PHE A 58 -20.53 6.94 -13.93
CA PHE A 58 -21.56 7.26 -14.92
C PHE A 58 -20.93 8.05 -16.06
N ASN A 59 -20.86 7.45 -17.25
CA ASN A 59 -20.46 8.19 -18.47
C ASN A 59 -21.70 8.55 -19.27
N ASN A 60 -21.89 9.85 -19.49
CA ASN A 60 -22.88 10.41 -20.43
C ASN A 60 -22.16 10.80 -21.73
N ASP A 61 -21.60 9.84 -22.46
CA ASP A 61 -20.93 10.16 -23.73
C ASP A 61 -21.85 9.88 -24.91
N SER A 62 -22.17 10.95 -25.67
CA SER A 62 -22.25 10.87 -27.13
C SER A 62 -22.11 12.27 -27.77
N PRO A 63 -21.06 12.54 -28.57
CA PRO A 63 -21.09 13.60 -29.56
C PRO A 63 -21.57 13.01 -30.92
N ASN A 64 -22.57 13.64 -31.53
CA ASN A 64 -22.46 14.43 -32.77
C ASN A 64 -23.68 14.30 -33.73
N THR A 65 -24.05 15.46 -34.28
CA THR A 65 -24.73 15.70 -35.57
C THR A 65 -26.02 14.94 -35.91
N GLY A 66 -27.13 15.69 -35.94
CA GLY A 66 -28.34 15.35 -36.71
C GLY A 66 -29.58 15.18 -35.84
N ASN A 67 -30.65 15.90 -36.20
CA ASN A 67 -31.96 15.86 -35.56
C ASN A 67 -32.47 14.43 -35.34
N ASN A 68 -32.28 13.88 -34.14
CA ASN A 68 -33.09 12.80 -33.58
C ASN A 68 -33.01 12.89 -32.05
N LYS A 69 -34.16 12.67 -31.40
CA LYS A 69 -34.37 12.81 -29.94
C LYS A 69 -33.24 12.14 -29.16
N ILE A 70 -32.53 12.94 -28.35
CA ILE A 70 -31.50 12.50 -27.41
C ILE A 70 -32.15 11.52 -26.42
N GLN A 71 -31.77 10.24 -26.46
CA GLN A 71 -32.02 9.32 -25.35
C GLN A 71 -30.78 9.32 -24.45
N PRO A 72 -30.89 9.66 -23.16
CA PRO A 72 -29.77 9.58 -22.25
C PRO A 72 -29.39 8.11 -22.04
N GLN A 73 -28.14 7.77 -22.33
CA GLN A 73 -27.56 6.48 -21.99
C GLN A 73 -26.68 6.65 -20.76
N ALA A 74 -26.98 5.93 -19.68
CA ALA A 74 -26.13 5.85 -18.51
C ALA A 74 -25.43 4.50 -18.50
N THR A 75 -24.10 4.50 -18.51
CA THR A 75 -23.31 3.29 -18.27
C THR A 75 -22.92 3.24 -16.79
N ILE A 76 -23.22 2.14 -16.11
CA ILE A 76 -22.73 1.86 -14.75
C ILE A 76 -21.59 0.86 -14.87
N VAL A 77 -20.40 1.23 -14.38
CA VAL A 77 -19.23 0.33 -14.29
C VAL A 77 -19.06 -0.12 -12.85
N PHE A 78 -19.02 -1.43 -12.64
CA PHE A 78 -18.66 -2.04 -11.36
C PHE A 78 -17.19 -2.46 -11.38
N MET A 79 -16.44 -2.07 -10.36
CA MET A 79 -15.07 -2.55 -10.13
C MET A 79 -15.10 -3.50 -8.94
N ILE A 80 -14.86 -4.78 -9.18
CA ILE A 80 -14.55 -5.75 -8.12
C ILE A 80 -13.03 -5.83 -8.09
N MET A 81 -12.39 -5.29 -7.04
CA MET A 81 -10.97 -5.51 -6.86
C MET A 81 -10.73 -6.98 -6.51
N GLU A 82 -9.79 -7.61 -7.22
CA GLU A 82 -9.28 -8.92 -6.83
C GLU A 82 -8.59 -8.80 -5.47
N GLN A 83 -8.91 -9.74 -4.58
CA GLN A 83 -8.21 -9.90 -3.31
C GLN A 83 -6.73 -10.18 -3.60
N ILE A 84 -5.85 -9.58 -2.80
CA ILE A 84 -4.41 -9.82 -2.88
C ILE A 84 -4.08 -11.21 -2.34
N PHE A 85 -4.77 -11.62 -1.27
CA PHE A 85 -4.49 -12.89 -0.60
C PHE A 85 -5.21 -14.05 -1.27
N ASN A 86 -4.46 -15.11 -1.58
CA ASN A 86 -5.02 -16.41 -1.92
C ASN A 86 -5.69 -17.07 -0.69
N LYS A 87 -6.36 -18.21 -0.90
CA LYS A 87 -7.11 -18.88 0.17
C LYS A 87 -6.28 -19.19 1.42
N GLU A 88 -5.06 -19.72 1.27
CA GLU A 88 -4.17 -20.03 2.41
C GLU A 88 -3.75 -18.74 3.14
N GLN A 89 -3.46 -17.69 2.38
CA GLN A 89 -3.08 -16.38 2.92
C GLN A 89 -4.24 -15.70 3.65
N GLN A 90 -5.48 -15.91 3.21
CA GLN A 90 -6.66 -15.41 3.91
C GLN A 90 -6.84 -16.09 5.27
N GLU A 91 -6.55 -17.39 5.38
CA GLU A 91 -6.59 -18.11 6.66
C GLU A 91 -5.54 -17.54 7.63
N LYS A 92 -4.31 -17.27 7.16
CA LYS A 92 -3.26 -16.60 7.96
C LYS A 92 -3.65 -15.18 8.36
N ALA A 93 -4.23 -14.41 7.44
CA ALA A 93 -4.71 -13.06 7.70
C ALA A 93 -5.80 -13.06 8.79
N GLN A 94 -6.77 -13.98 8.70
CA GLN A 94 -7.82 -14.12 9.70
C GLN A 94 -7.26 -14.55 11.06
N PHE A 95 -6.26 -15.44 11.10
CA PHE A 95 -5.56 -15.77 12.33
C PHE A 95 -4.95 -14.52 12.97
N ILE A 96 -4.17 -13.74 12.23
CA ILE A 96 -3.51 -12.52 12.72
C ILE A 96 -4.54 -11.50 13.25
N LEU A 97 -5.59 -11.22 12.48
CA LEU A 97 -6.59 -10.20 12.83
C LEU A 97 -7.36 -10.52 14.12
N ASN A 98 -7.49 -11.80 14.48
CA ASN A 98 -8.22 -12.21 15.69
C ASN A 98 -7.30 -12.52 16.87
N HIS A 99 -5.98 -12.44 16.71
CA HIS A 99 -5.04 -12.85 17.74
C HIS A 99 -4.67 -11.67 18.68
N PRO A 100 -4.83 -11.79 20.01
CA PRO A 100 -4.42 -10.75 20.96
C PRO A 100 -2.95 -10.33 20.81
N LEU A 101 -2.02 -11.28 20.65
CA LEU A 101 -0.59 -10.99 20.44
C LEU A 101 -0.25 -10.26 19.12
N ALA A 102 -1.24 -10.03 18.24
CA ALA A 102 -1.08 -9.18 17.07
C ALA A 102 -1.30 -7.68 17.38
N ARG A 103 -1.96 -7.37 18.50
CA ARG A 103 -2.41 -6.02 18.83
C ARG A 103 -1.28 -5.13 19.29
N LEU A 104 -1.21 -3.94 18.73
CA LEU A 104 -0.20 -2.95 19.07
C LEU A 104 -0.50 -2.27 20.42
N SER A 105 -1.78 -2.01 20.70
CA SER A 105 -2.26 -1.39 21.93
C SER A 105 -2.00 -2.21 23.20
N ASP A 106 -1.75 -3.52 23.05
CA ASP A 106 -1.42 -4.42 24.16
C ASP A 106 0.06 -4.28 24.60
N LEU A 107 0.91 -3.62 23.82
CA LEU A 107 2.33 -3.40 24.16
C LEU A 107 2.52 -2.26 25.16
N ARG A 108 3.39 -2.48 26.15
CA ARG A 108 3.85 -1.43 27.06
C ARG A 108 4.85 -0.50 26.38
N SER A 109 5.08 0.67 26.98
CA SER A 109 5.98 1.68 26.41
C SER A 109 7.42 1.20 26.18
N ASN A 110 7.94 0.29 27.02
CA ASN A 110 9.25 -0.32 26.80
C ASN A 110 9.23 -1.31 25.64
N GLU A 111 8.18 -2.13 25.52
CA GLU A 111 8.00 -3.09 24.42
C GLU A 111 7.85 -2.37 23.07
N ILE A 112 7.19 -1.22 23.04
CA ILE A 112 7.13 -0.35 21.86
C ILE A 112 8.52 0.15 21.45
N LYS A 113 9.36 0.54 22.41
CA LYS A 113 10.74 0.98 22.13
C LYS A 113 11.58 -0.18 21.60
N ASP A 114 11.45 -1.36 22.18
CA ASP A 114 12.16 -2.56 21.75
C ASP A 114 11.72 -2.97 20.33
N LEU A 115 10.42 -2.91 20.05
CA LEU A 115 9.84 -3.09 18.71
C LEU A 115 10.43 -2.09 17.70
N ALA A 116 10.50 -0.81 18.06
CA ALA A 116 11.06 0.21 17.19
C ALA A 116 12.56 -0.03 16.90
N VAL A 117 13.35 -0.46 17.90
CA VAL A 117 14.77 -0.79 17.71
C VAL A 117 14.93 -1.98 16.76
N VAL A 118 14.21 -3.08 16.98
CA VAL A 118 14.33 -4.26 16.11
C VAL A 118 13.84 -3.96 14.69
N TRP A 119 12.74 -3.23 14.54
CA TRP A 119 12.24 -2.79 13.24
C TRP A 119 13.28 -1.94 12.49
N CYS A 120 13.90 -0.96 13.17
CA CYS A 120 14.90 -0.09 12.57
C CYS A 120 16.16 -0.85 12.16
N TYR A 121 16.65 -1.76 13.01
CA TYR A 121 17.81 -2.58 12.71
C TYR A 121 17.60 -3.39 11.42
N TYR A 122 16.50 -4.14 11.30
CA TYR A 122 16.26 -4.96 10.11
C TYR A 122 15.91 -4.13 8.88
N SER A 123 15.18 -3.02 9.03
CA SER A 123 14.93 -2.08 7.94
C SER A 123 16.23 -1.47 7.40
N GLY A 124 17.18 -1.14 8.28
CA GLY A 124 18.53 -0.69 7.89
C GLY A 124 19.37 -1.80 7.27
N LYS A 125 19.35 -3.01 7.86
CA LYS A 125 20.09 -4.18 7.36
C LYS A 125 19.67 -4.58 5.94
N ILE A 126 18.37 -4.46 5.62
CA ILE A 126 17.85 -4.68 4.26
C ILE A 126 18.52 -3.74 3.24
N GLU A 127 18.84 -2.50 3.63
CA GLU A 127 19.52 -1.50 2.80
C GLU A 127 21.06 -1.57 2.88
N GLY A 128 21.61 -2.52 3.64
CA GLY A 128 23.07 -2.71 3.77
C GLY A 128 23.73 -1.86 4.86
N ASN A 129 22.95 -1.33 5.82
CA ASN A 129 23.50 -0.67 7.00
C ASN A 129 24.45 -1.60 7.76
N THR A 130 25.59 -1.08 8.21
CA THR A 130 26.65 -1.90 8.77
C THR A 130 26.57 -2.10 10.29
N TYR A 131 25.68 -1.41 10.99
CA TYR A 131 25.49 -1.58 12.44
C TYR A 131 25.03 -3.00 12.78
N THR A 132 25.58 -3.57 13.85
CA THR A 132 25.04 -4.77 14.49
C THR A 132 23.82 -4.41 15.34
N TYR A 133 23.10 -5.43 15.82
CA TYR A 133 21.95 -5.19 16.69
C TYR A 133 22.33 -4.45 17.98
N VAL A 134 23.41 -4.88 18.65
CA VAL A 134 23.87 -4.26 19.92
C VAL A 134 24.28 -2.80 19.70
N GLU A 135 24.98 -2.50 18.60
CA GLU A 135 25.35 -1.12 18.27
C GLU A 135 24.13 -0.28 17.90
N THR A 136 23.12 -0.88 17.24
CA THR A 136 21.86 -0.20 16.92
C THR A 136 21.09 0.13 18.19
N GLU A 137 21.03 -0.81 19.14
CA GLU A 137 20.39 -0.60 20.43
C GLU A 137 21.09 0.52 21.22
N ALA A 138 22.42 0.45 21.35
CA ALA A 138 23.21 1.49 22.03
C ALA A 138 23.06 2.87 21.38
N LEU A 139 23.01 2.93 20.05
CA LEU A 139 22.78 4.18 19.30
C LEU A 139 21.39 4.77 19.58
N LEU A 140 20.35 3.93 19.57
CA LEU A 140 18.97 4.40 19.62
C LEU A 140 18.45 4.63 21.04
N LYS A 141 18.96 3.88 22.03
CA LYS A 141 18.55 4.00 23.44
C LYS A 141 19.47 4.91 24.26
N ASP A 142 20.77 4.86 24.01
CA ASP A 142 21.77 5.50 24.85
C ASP A 142 22.55 6.63 24.13
N ASP A 143 22.22 6.90 22.86
CA ASP A 143 22.93 7.85 21.98
C ASP A 143 24.44 7.54 21.83
N ILE A 144 24.85 6.28 22.06
CA ILE A 144 26.23 5.84 21.93
C ILE A 144 26.48 5.40 20.47
N THR A 145 27.36 6.13 19.77
CA THR A 145 27.65 5.89 18.35
C THR A 145 28.90 5.01 18.17
N SER A 146 28.86 4.05 17.25
CA SER A 146 30.04 3.27 16.83
C SER A 146 30.94 4.03 15.85
N GLU A 147 32.19 3.59 15.68
CA GLU A 147 33.14 4.09 14.66
C GLU A 147 32.78 3.63 13.23
N LYS A 148 31.53 3.85 12.82
CA LYS A 148 30.98 3.50 11.51
C LYS A 148 30.63 4.76 10.72
N LYS A 149 30.19 4.57 9.48
CA LYS A 149 29.75 5.67 8.61
C LYS A 149 28.68 6.50 9.31
N TYR A 150 28.81 7.82 9.21
CA TYR A 150 27.83 8.75 9.75
C TYR A 150 26.43 8.49 9.15
N GLU A 151 26.38 8.18 7.86
CA GLU A 151 25.15 7.90 7.13
C GLU A 151 24.41 6.66 7.68
N ASP A 152 25.14 5.66 8.15
CA ASP A 152 24.55 4.46 8.75
C ASP A 152 23.87 4.80 10.09
N ALA A 153 24.55 5.57 10.95
CA ALA A 153 23.97 6.02 12.21
C ALA A 153 22.76 6.93 11.97
N LYS A 154 22.90 7.87 11.03
CA LYS A 154 21.85 8.83 10.66
C LYS A 154 20.62 8.13 10.10
N MET A 155 20.80 7.09 9.27
CA MET A 155 19.70 6.27 8.77
C MET A 155 18.91 5.61 9.88
N LEU A 156 19.59 4.99 10.85
CA LEU A 156 18.91 4.33 11.99
C LEU A 156 18.18 5.34 12.86
N LYS A 157 18.80 6.48 13.19
CA LYS A 157 18.15 7.55 13.98
C LYS A 157 16.94 8.13 13.26
N ASN A 158 17.03 8.38 11.95
CA ASN A 158 15.91 8.89 11.17
C ASN A 158 14.74 7.88 11.13
N LEU A 159 15.02 6.59 10.92
CA LEU A 159 14.01 5.53 10.95
C LEU A 159 13.34 5.45 12.32
N TYR A 160 14.12 5.44 13.41
CA TYR A 160 13.61 5.32 14.77
C TYR A 160 12.75 6.51 15.18
N ASN A 161 13.26 7.73 14.96
CA ASN A 161 12.52 8.95 15.29
C ASN A 161 11.21 9.02 14.52
N THR A 162 11.23 8.67 13.23
CA THR A 162 10.02 8.64 12.39
C THR A 162 9.03 7.58 12.89
N PHE A 163 9.50 6.37 13.20
CA PHE A 163 8.64 5.30 13.72
C PHE A 163 7.91 5.72 15.00
N ILE A 164 8.67 6.27 15.97
CA ILE A 164 8.11 6.73 17.25
C ILE A 164 7.16 7.91 17.03
N SER A 165 7.54 8.91 16.20
CA SER A 165 6.69 10.08 15.97
C SER A 165 5.38 9.73 15.28
N GLU A 166 5.42 8.82 14.29
CA GLU A 166 4.22 8.39 13.58
C GLU A 166 3.32 7.56 14.51
N LEU A 167 3.88 6.67 15.33
CA LEU A 167 3.11 5.94 16.34
C LEU A 167 2.43 6.88 17.35
N GLU A 168 3.15 7.87 17.88
CA GLU A 168 2.58 8.87 18.78
C GLU A 168 1.50 9.71 18.12
N TYR A 169 1.70 10.09 16.86
CA TYR A 169 0.75 10.86 16.08
C TYR A 169 -0.54 10.06 15.82
N ILE A 170 -0.41 8.80 15.40
CA ILE A 170 -1.51 7.86 15.17
C ILE A 170 -2.30 7.65 16.46
N ASN A 171 -1.62 7.41 17.58
CA ASN A 171 -2.28 7.23 18.88
C ASN A 171 -3.06 8.48 19.33
N LYS A 172 -2.52 9.69 19.12
CA LYS A 172 -3.24 10.95 19.38
C LYS A 172 -4.48 11.09 18.48
N GLY A 173 -4.38 10.62 17.24
CA GLY A 173 -5.49 10.53 16.29
C GLY A 173 -6.44 9.35 16.49
N LYS A 174 -6.31 8.57 17.58
CA LYS A 174 -7.11 7.36 17.83
C LYS A 174 -7.04 6.33 16.68
N ASN A 175 -5.84 6.15 16.12
CA ASN A 175 -5.56 5.22 15.03
C ASN A 175 -6.28 5.57 13.71
N GLN A 176 -6.32 6.87 13.36
CA GLN A 176 -7.03 7.39 12.19
C GLN A 176 -6.14 8.21 11.25
N GLU A 177 -4.84 7.92 11.15
CA GLU A 177 -4.00 8.69 10.22
C GLU A 177 -4.41 8.43 8.76
N VAL A 178 -4.57 9.51 8.00
CA VAL A 178 -4.86 9.42 6.57
C VAL A 178 -3.56 9.21 5.82
N ILE A 179 -3.48 8.14 5.03
CA ILE A 179 -2.30 7.84 4.19
C ILE A 179 -2.51 8.50 2.82
N ASP A 180 -2.20 9.79 2.74
CA ASP A 180 -2.27 10.60 1.52
C ASP A 180 -0.87 11.03 1.02
N GLU A 181 -0.82 11.91 0.01
CA GLU A 181 0.43 12.45 -0.53
C GLU A 181 1.23 13.20 0.55
N ARG A 182 0.55 13.94 1.43
CA ARG A 182 1.19 14.72 2.48
C ARG A 182 1.87 13.79 3.49
N THR A 183 1.20 12.74 3.93
CA THR A 183 1.76 11.72 4.83
C THR A 183 2.96 11.05 4.19
N LEU A 184 2.84 10.61 2.93
CA LEU A 184 3.94 9.98 2.21
C LEU A 184 5.17 10.90 2.11
N PHE A 185 4.98 12.17 1.75
CA PHE A 185 6.09 13.11 1.55
C PHE A 185 6.72 13.52 2.88
N ARG A 186 5.92 13.71 3.93
CA ARG A 186 6.39 13.93 5.31
C ARG A 186 7.26 12.77 5.78
N VAL A 187 6.77 11.54 5.62
CA VAL A 187 7.52 10.32 6.01
C VAL A 187 8.82 10.22 5.22
N HIS A 188 8.78 10.39 3.90
CA HIS A 188 9.99 10.36 3.08
C HIS A 188 11.00 11.43 3.53
N GLN A 189 10.55 12.67 3.80
CA GLN A 189 11.39 13.74 4.28
C GLN A 189 12.07 13.36 5.61
N ALA A 190 11.29 12.89 6.59
CA ALA A 190 11.78 12.52 7.91
C ALA A 190 12.85 11.40 7.85
N ILE A 191 12.64 10.37 7.03
CA ILE A 191 13.61 9.27 6.93
C ILE A 191 14.86 9.64 6.11
N SER A 192 14.75 10.59 5.17
CA SER A 192 15.83 10.94 4.23
C SER A 192 16.63 12.18 4.62
N THR A 193 16.19 12.94 5.62
CA THR A 193 16.85 14.17 6.09
C THR A 193 18.33 13.92 6.42
N GLY A 194 19.24 14.66 5.76
CA GLY A 194 20.68 14.53 5.94
C GLY A 194 21.30 13.28 5.30
N LEU A 195 20.54 12.52 4.51
CA LEU A 195 21.00 11.42 3.65
C LEU A 195 20.77 11.71 2.17
N VAL A 196 19.74 12.49 1.87
CA VAL A 196 19.39 13.03 0.56
C VAL A 196 19.48 14.56 0.66
N SER A 197 19.78 15.25 -0.45
CA SER A 197 19.84 16.72 -0.44
C SER A 197 18.48 17.33 -0.13
N ASP A 198 18.46 18.51 0.48
CA ASP A 198 17.23 19.16 0.92
C ASP A 198 16.29 19.52 -0.25
N GLU A 199 16.84 19.68 -1.46
CA GLU A 199 16.05 19.92 -2.68
C GLU A 199 15.34 18.66 -3.21
N GLU A 200 15.79 17.47 -2.82
CA GLU A 200 15.21 16.19 -3.25
C GLU A 200 14.45 15.48 -2.10
N SER A 201 14.77 15.79 -0.83
CA SER A 201 14.10 15.22 0.35
C SER A 201 12.65 15.69 0.46
N GLY A 202 11.70 14.74 0.51
CA GLY A 202 10.27 15.03 0.53
C GLY A 202 9.65 15.41 -0.83
N TYR A 203 10.40 15.33 -1.94
CA TYR A 203 9.91 15.72 -3.28
C TYR A 203 10.00 14.58 -4.28
N LEU A 204 9.05 14.55 -5.23
CA LEU A 204 9.10 13.61 -6.34
C LEU A 204 10.38 13.81 -7.17
N ARG A 205 11.01 12.71 -7.57
CA ARG A 205 12.21 12.78 -8.40
C ARG A 205 11.91 13.33 -9.79
N THR A 206 12.88 14.06 -10.34
CA THR A 206 12.87 14.58 -11.72
C THR A 206 13.77 13.77 -12.66
N ARG A 207 14.53 12.82 -12.11
CA ARG A 207 15.49 11.98 -12.81
C ARG A 207 15.05 10.52 -12.82
N GLY A 208 15.56 9.74 -13.79
CA GLY A 208 15.27 8.32 -13.88
C GLY A 208 16.10 7.52 -12.89
N VAL A 209 15.53 6.45 -12.33
CA VAL A 209 16.22 5.51 -11.43
C VAL A 209 16.12 4.08 -11.98
N ARG A 210 16.85 3.17 -11.34
CA ARG A 210 16.80 1.73 -11.60
C ARG A 210 16.68 0.99 -10.27
N ILE A 211 16.04 -0.17 -10.31
CA ILE A 211 15.98 -1.07 -9.18
C ILE A 211 16.96 -2.22 -9.45
N SER A 212 17.96 -2.37 -8.58
CA SER A 212 18.92 -3.47 -8.70
C SER A 212 18.23 -4.82 -8.54
N GLY A 213 18.59 -5.79 -9.38
CA GLY A 213 18.09 -7.16 -9.31
C GLY A 213 16.79 -7.43 -10.08
N THR A 214 16.32 -6.50 -10.90
CA THR A 214 15.16 -6.72 -11.79
C THR A 214 15.36 -6.01 -13.14
N ALA A 215 14.70 -6.52 -14.18
CA ALA A 215 14.62 -5.85 -15.48
C ALA A 215 13.59 -4.70 -15.51
N TYR A 216 12.74 -4.59 -14.48
CA TYR A 216 11.73 -3.54 -14.39
C TYR A 216 12.37 -2.14 -14.33
N ILE A 217 11.80 -1.21 -15.10
CA ILE A 217 12.22 0.18 -15.17
C ILE A 217 11.06 1.06 -14.67
N PRO A 218 11.24 1.78 -13.54
CA PRO A 218 10.24 2.73 -13.07
C PRO A 218 10.00 3.88 -14.06
N PRO A 219 8.79 4.47 -14.07
CA PRO A 219 8.48 5.60 -14.95
C PRO A 219 9.42 6.79 -14.68
N LYS A 220 9.89 7.45 -15.74
CA LYS A 220 10.82 8.59 -15.62
C LYS A 220 10.10 9.94 -15.56
N ASN A 221 8.97 10.06 -16.26
CA ASN A 221 8.25 11.32 -16.39
C ASN A 221 7.55 11.67 -15.06
N LEU A 222 7.71 12.92 -14.60
CA LEU A 222 7.09 13.42 -13.37
C LEU A 222 5.55 13.31 -13.39
N HIS A 223 4.93 13.56 -14.54
CA HIS A 223 3.48 13.43 -14.72
C HIS A 223 3.04 11.98 -14.49
N ASP A 224 3.75 11.00 -15.07
CA ASP A 224 3.42 9.58 -14.93
C ASP A 224 3.64 9.09 -13.50
N ILE A 225 4.71 9.56 -12.84
CA ILE A 225 4.97 9.26 -11.42
C ILE A 225 3.81 9.77 -10.56
N ARG A 226 3.40 11.03 -10.75
CA ARG A 226 2.30 11.63 -9.98
C ARG A 226 0.96 10.95 -10.27
N ALA A 227 0.65 10.68 -11.53
CA ALA A 227 -0.58 9.99 -11.90
C ALA A 227 -0.65 8.60 -11.25
N LYS A 228 0.44 7.82 -11.31
CA LYS A 228 0.50 6.49 -10.69
C LYS A 228 0.48 6.56 -9.16
N LEU A 229 1.10 7.57 -8.56
CA LEU A 229 1.05 7.77 -7.12
C LEU A 229 -0.39 8.08 -6.65
N ASN A 230 -1.08 9.00 -7.33
CA ASN A 230 -2.47 9.33 -7.02
C ASN A 230 -3.38 8.10 -7.14
N GLU A 231 -3.15 7.26 -8.17
CA GLU A 231 -3.86 6.01 -8.31
C GLU A 231 -3.60 5.08 -7.12
N ILE A 232 -2.34 4.89 -6.69
CA ILE A 232 -2.01 4.05 -5.53
C ILE A 232 -2.70 4.56 -4.26
N LEU A 233 -2.63 5.87 -4.00
CA LEU A 233 -3.22 6.48 -2.81
C LEU A 233 -4.76 6.43 -2.81
N TYR A 234 -5.39 6.40 -3.99
CA TYR A 234 -6.82 6.20 -4.12
C TYR A 234 -7.22 4.73 -3.93
N GLN A 235 -6.50 3.80 -4.57
CA GLN A 235 -6.82 2.38 -4.55
C GLN A 235 -6.62 1.74 -3.17
N GLN A 236 -5.65 2.22 -2.38
CA GLN A 236 -5.44 1.70 -1.01
C GLN A 236 -6.70 1.82 -0.12
N GLU A 237 -7.50 2.88 -0.31
CA GLU A 237 -8.73 3.12 0.47
C GLU A 237 -9.80 2.06 0.22
N GLN A 238 -9.73 1.39 -0.95
CA GLN A 238 -10.67 0.36 -1.36
C GLN A 238 -10.41 -0.98 -0.64
N TYR A 239 -9.21 -1.20 -0.11
CA TYR A 239 -8.93 -2.42 0.65
C TYR A 239 -9.54 -2.35 2.04
N THR A 240 -10.50 -3.22 2.33
CA THR A 240 -11.13 -3.34 3.66
C THR A 240 -10.27 -4.12 4.64
N ASN A 241 -9.52 -5.12 4.16
CA ASN A 241 -8.55 -5.86 4.96
C ASN A 241 -7.29 -5.00 5.16
N PRO A 242 -6.94 -4.59 6.40
CA PRO A 242 -5.80 -3.73 6.65
C PRO A 242 -4.45 -4.39 6.29
N LEU A 243 -4.37 -5.72 6.34
CA LEU A 243 -3.17 -6.46 5.94
C LEU A 243 -2.98 -6.41 4.42
N GLU A 244 -4.05 -6.53 3.63
CA GLU A 244 -3.98 -6.36 2.17
C GLU A 244 -3.63 -4.92 1.80
N ARG A 245 -4.23 -3.93 2.48
CA ARG A 245 -3.91 -2.51 2.31
C ARG A 245 -2.41 -2.24 2.55
N ALA A 246 -1.85 -2.80 3.61
CA ALA A 246 -0.43 -2.65 3.95
C ALA A 246 0.48 -3.25 2.86
N VAL A 247 0.20 -4.48 2.42
CA VAL A 247 0.93 -5.14 1.31
C VAL A 247 0.81 -4.35 0.00
N TYR A 248 -0.39 -3.86 -0.31
CA TYR A 248 -0.65 -3.04 -1.50
C TYR A 248 0.21 -1.77 -1.50
N LEU A 249 0.15 -1.00 -0.41
CA LEU A 249 0.92 0.24 -0.26
C LEU A 249 2.42 -0.02 -0.39
N HIS A 250 2.94 -1.03 0.32
CA HIS A 250 4.35 -1.36 0.29
C HIS A 250 4.82 -1.67 -1.13
N CYS A 251 4.21 -2.67 -1.76
CA CYS A 251 4.62 -3.19 -3.06
C CYS A 251 4.55 -2.11 -4.15
N ASN A 252 3.44 -1.36 -4.21
CA ASN A 252 3.24 -0.38 -5.28
C ASN A 252 4.11 0.87 -5.12
N ILE A 253 4.30 1.39 -3.91
CA ILE A 253 5.22 2.53 -3.68
C ILE A 253 6.67 2.09 -3.99
N ALA A 254 7.05 0.88 -3.55
CA ALA A 254 8.39 0.35 -3.78
C ALA A 254 8.65 0.08 -5.27
N LYS A 255 7.63 -0.29 -6.04
CA LYS A 255 7.73 -0.45 -7.50
C LYS A 255 7.79 0.90 -8.22
N LEU A 256 6.95 1.86 -7.83
CA LEU A 256 6.88 3.18 -8.45
C LEU A 256 8.19 3.96 -8.31
N GLN A 257 8.88 3.82 -7.17
CA GLN A 257 10.07 4.59 -6.81
C GLN A 257 9.83 6.11 -7.00
N PRO A 258 8.90 6.74 -6.27
CA PRO A 258 8.56 8.16 -6.46
C PRO A 258 9.69 9.14 -6.10
N PHE A 259 10.64 8.74 -5.26
CA PHE A 259 11.74 9.55 -4.74
C PHE A 259 13.09 9.17 -5.35
N ILE A 260 14.11 10.03 -5.21
CA ILE A 260 15.45 9.78 -5.78
C ILE A 260 16.18 8.62 -5.06
N ASP A 261 15.99 8.50 -3.75
CA ASP A 261 16.45 7.42 -2.87
C ASP A 261 15.44 7.25 -1.72
N GLY A 262 15.59 6.23 -0.88
CA GLY A 262 14.76 6.02 0.30
C GLY A 262 13.39 5.40 0.02
N ASN A 263 13.10 5.03 -1.23
CA ASN A 263 11.80 4.48 -1.64
C ASN A 263 11.39 3.24 -0.83
N LYS A 264 12.27 2.24 -0.72
CA LYS A 264 11.94 0.99 0.02
C LYS A 264 11.78 1.22 1.52
N ARG A 265 12.60 2.11 2.11
CA ARG A 265 12.47 2.54 3.52
C ARG A 265 11.14 3.25 3.75
N THR A 266 10.75 4.14 2.84
CA THR A 266 9.45 4.83 2.87
C THR A 266 8.31 3.83 2.76
N SER A 267 8.38 2.88 1.83
CA SER A 267 7.38 1.82 1.66
C SER A 267 7.20 0.98 2.93
N ARG A 268 8.27 0.58 3.63
CA ARG A 268 8.18 -0.13 4.91
C ARG A 268 7.58 0.73 6.02
N MET A 269 7.90 2.02 6.06
CA MET A 269 7.32 2.93 7.05
C MET A 269 5.82 3.13 6.81
N VAL A 270 5.40 3.32 5.56
CA VAL A 270 3.97 3.45 5.19
C VAL A 270 3.22 2.14 5.42
N GLU A 271 3.83 0.98 5.13
CA GLU A 271 3.28 -0.33 5.52
C GLU A 271 3.07 -0.41 7.04
N SER A 272 4.03 0.08 7.82
CA SER A 272 3.94 0.10 9.28
C SER A 272 2.84 1.04 9.76
N ILE A 273 2.71 2.25 9.18
CA ILE A 273 1.62 3.19 9.48
C ILE A 273 0.24 2.56 9.20
N ALA A 274 0.10 1.85 8.07
CA ALA A 274 -1.14 1.15 7.73
C ALA A 274 -1.52 0.08 8.77
N LEU A 275 -0.52 -0.65 9.29
CA LEU A 275 -0.72 -1.63 10.35
C LEU A 275 -1.03 -0.97 11.70
N MET A 276 -0.30 0.09 12.07
CA MET A 276 -0.53 0.84 13.32
C MET A 276 -1.93 1.45 13.36
N ASN A 277 -2.43 1.99 12.24
CA ASN A 277 -3.82 2.47 12.10
C ASN A 277 -4.86 1.36 12.35
N ALA A 278 -4.51 0.11 12.08
CA ALA A 278 -5.36 -1.05 12.34
C ALA A 278 -5.13 -1.67 13.74
N ASP A 279 -4.33 -1.02 14.59
CA ASP A 279 -3.88 -1.54 15.88
C ASP A 279 -3.11 -2.88 15.77
N ILE A 280 -2.36 -3.06 14.67
CA ILE A 280 -1.57 -4.26 14.41
C ILE A 280 -0.08 -3.91 14.54
N ILE A 281 0.67 -4.77 15.24
CA ILE A 281 2.12 -4.63 15.38
C ILE A 281 2.78 -4.66 13.98
N PRO A 282 3.60 -3.66 13.61
CA PRO A 282 4.32 -3.64 12.33
C PRO A 282 5.16 -4.89 12.04
N VAL A 283 5.20 -5.30 10.77
CA VAL A 283 6.04 -6.41 10.31
C VAL A 283 7.52 -6.01 10.32
N TYR A 284 8.38 -6.94 10.74
CA TYR A 284 9.83 -6.84 10.57
C TYR A 284 10.45 -8.22 10.29
N SER A 285 11.54 -8.24 9.54
CA SER A 285 12.39 -9.44 9.39
C SER A 285 13.09 -9.73 10.71
N SER A 286 13.36 -10.99 11.06
CA SER A 286 14.13 -11.36 12.28
C SER A 286 15.37 -12.22 11.99
N LYS A 287 15.55 -12.70 10.76
CA LYS A 287 16.69 -13.52 10.32
C LYS A 287 17.08 -13.21 8.89
N ASP A 288 18.29 -13.60 8.47
CA ASP A 288 18.80 -13.30 7.12
C ASP A 288 17.96 -13.96 6.01
N ALA A 289 17.37 -15.13 6.31
CA ALA A 289 16.42 -15.79 5.41
C ALA A 289 15.19 -14.92 5.11
N ASP A 290 14.73 -14.13 6.08
CA ASP A 290 13.59 -13.23 5.93
C ASP A 290 13.91 -12.08 4.97
N ILE A 291 15.12 -11.52 5.08
CA ILE A 291 15.62 -10.48 4.17
C ILE A 291 15.66 -11.02 2.73
N LEU A 292 16.07 -12.28 2.55
CA LEU A 292 16.07 -12.92 1.25
C LEU A 292 14.63 -13.11 0.72
N ASN A 293 13.70 -13.56 1.56
CA ASN A 293 12.30 -13.75 1.18
C ASN A 293 11.62 -12.42 0.82
N TYR A 294 11.85 -11.36 1.61
CA TYR A 294 11.44 -9.99 1.31
C TYR A 294 11.92 -9.55 -0.08
N ARG A 295 13.22 -9.71 -0.37
CA ARG A 295 13.81 -9.32 -1.66
C ARG A 295 13.24 -10.13 -2.83
N LYS A 296 13.08 -11.45 -2.66
CA LYS A 296 12.46 -12.33 -3.67
C LYS A 296 11.02 -11.93 -3.96
N GLY A 297 10.23 -11.67 -2.92
CA GLY A 297 8.83 -11.25 -3.04
C GLY A 297 8.69 -9.93 -3.81
N LEU A 298 9.54 -8.94 -3.50
CA LEU A 298 9.54 -7.67 -4.23
C LEU A 298 9.97 -7.82 -5.69
N ILE A 299 11.02 -8.60 -5.98
CA ILE A 299 11.47 -8.81 -7.37
C ILE A 299 10.36 -9.48 -8.18
N ALA A 300 9.73 -10.53 -7.65
CA ALA A 300 8.60 -11.18 -8.30
C ALA A 300 7.49 -10.16 -8.60
N PHE A 301 7.09 -9.34 -7.62
CA PHE A 301 6.08 -8.30 -7.82
C PHE A 301 6.48 -7.24 -8.86
N TYR A 302 7.75 -6.83 -8.90
CA TYR A 302 8.22 -5.85 -9.88
C TYR A 302 8.10 -6.39 -11.31
N GLU A 303 8.35 -7.67 -11.51
CA GLU A 303 8.36 -8.30 -12.83
C GLU A 303 6.98 -8.75 -13.30
N THR A 304 6.13 -9.26 -12.39
CA THR A 304 4.85 -9.88 -12.75
C THR A 304 3.62 -9.11 -12.27
N GLY A 305 3.77 -8.27 -11.26
CA GLY A 305 2.65 -7.67 -10.53
C GLY A 305 1.97 -8.63 -9.54
N ASP A 306 2.49 -9.84 -9.35
CA ASP A 306 1.96 -10.82 -8.40
C ASP A 306 2.42 -10.51 -6.97
N TYR A 307 1.46 -10.32 -6.07
CA TYR A 307 1.71 -10.04 -4.66
C TYR A 307 2.02 -11.30 -3.85
N SER A 308 1.72 -12.50 -4.35
CA SER A 308 1.66 -13.74 -3.59
C SER A 308 2.94 -14.02 -2.79
N PHE A 309 4.11 -13.82 -3.37
CA PHE A 309 5.39 -14.06 -2.69
C PHE A 309 5.66 -13.05 -1.57
N TYR A 310 5.37 -11.77 -1.79
CA TYR A 310 5.54 -10.75 -0.75
C TYR A 310 4.50 -10.90 0.37
N ALA A 311 3.25 -11.15 0.00
CA ALA A 311 2.16 -11.44 0.95
C ALA A 311 2.48 -12.67 1.82
N GLY A 312 3.06 -13.72 1.23
CA GLY A 312 3.54 -14.89 1.96
C GLY A 312 4.57 -14.52 3.03
N TYR A 313 5.65 -13.83 2.63
CA TYR A 313 6.65 -13.30 3.57
C TYR A 313 6.00 -12.47 4.69
N PHE A 314 5.15 -11.51 4.32
CA PHE A 314 4.52 -10.57 5.23
C PHE A 314 3.66 -11.28 6.29
N LEU A 315 2.81 -12.23 5.86
CA LEU A 315 1.92 -12.97 6.75
C LEU A 315 2.70 -13.98 7.60
N ASP A 316 3.66 -14.69 7.02
CA ASP A 316 4.46 -15.68 7.73
C ASP A 316 5.26 -15.02 8.86
N LYS A 317 5.79 -13.80 8.65
CA LYS A 317 6.50 -13.08 9.73
C LYS A 317 5.62 -12.79 10.93
N GLN A 318 4.37 -12.41 10.73
CA GLN A 318 3.45 -12.16 11.83
C GLN A 318 3.07 -13.45 12.55
N VAL A 319 2.78 -14.51 11.79
CA VAL A 319 2.41 -15.81 12.36
C VAL A 319 3.56 -16.41 13.15
N GLU A 320 4.78 -16.38 12.62
CA GLU A 320 5.99 -16.83 13.31
C GLU A 320 6.17 -16.06 14.63
N ARG A 321 6.11 -14.72 14.59
CA ARG A 321 6.25 -13.88 15.78
C ARG A 321 5.23 -14.22 16.86
N ILE A 322 3.96 -14.43 16.49
CA ILE A 322 2.90 -14.80 17.43
C ILE A 322 3.23 -16.15 18.08
N LYS A 323 3.58 -17.16 17.28
CA LYS A 323 3.89 -18.52 17.75
C LYS A 323 5.17 -18.62 18.58
N GLU A 324 6.13 -17.71 18.39
CA GLU A 324 7.36 -17.66 19.19
C GLU A 324 7.14 -17.09 20.61
N ILE A 325 6.05 -16.35 20.82
CA ILE A 325 5.69 -15.74 22.10
C ILE A 325 4.77 -16.65 22.94
N GLU A 326 3.94 -17.46 22.28
CA GLU A 326 3.04 -18.46 22.93
C GLU A 326 3.80 -19.57 23.66
#